data_AF-A0A972F2U3-F1
#
_entry.id   AF-A0A972F2U3-F1
#
_cell.length_a   1.000
_cell.length_b   1.000
_cell.length_c   1.000
_cell.angle_alpha   90.00
_cell.angle_beta   90.00
_cell.angle_gamma   90.00
#
_symmetry.space_group_name_H-M   'P 1'
#
loop_
_entity.id
_entity.type
_entity.pdbx_description
1 polymer ?
#
loop_
_entity_poly.entity_id
_entity_poly.type
_entity_poly.pdbx_seq_one_letter_code
_entity_poly.pdbx_strand_id
1 'polypeptide(L)'
;MSALPAAYLELLSEKYPNEASVMSEIINLEAILALPKGTEHFISDLHGEFEAVRHILNSCSGVILEKVKALFEPTLGQKACHELCSLIYYPAEVLAEKKRCGELSDEYLRTTIVQLYSLADMLSSKYTRASVRKRIPLNMDFILNELMHTKSSDESEDKKFFHEALIDSIMNENYAVEVIEAFTELIKKLAVYRLHVLGDIYDRGHDAAGIVDLLMEQKNIDIQWGNHDILWIAAAAGSPASIASLMRITIRYKITDTLEKSYGISMRKLLDFCAEVYGDANHDTVKQAITVLDFKLEGHIIKRNPEFLM
;
A
#
# COMPACT_ATOMS: atom_id res chain seq x y z
N MET A 1 38.91 13.47 -11.65
CA MET A 1 37.48 13.77 -11.87
C MET A 1 37.29 14.04 -13.35
N SER A 2 36.60 13.17 -14.09
CA SER A 2 36.21 13.50 -15.47
C SER A 2 35.32 14.73 -15.43
N ALA A 3 35.60 15.75 -16.24
CA ALA A 3 34.73 16.91 -16.36
C ALA A 3 33.30 16.42 -16.70
N LEU A 4 32.32 16.85 -15.90
CA LEU A 4 30.91 16.56 -16.19
C LEU A 4 30.57 17.11 -17.58
N PRO A 5 29.79 16.39 -18.42
CA PRO A 5 29.42 16.87 -19.73
C PRO A 5 28.76 18.25 -19.65
N ALA A 6 29.07 19.16 -20.58
CA ALA A 6 28.49 20.52 -20.60
C ALA A 6 26.96 20.51 -20.56
N ALA A 7 26.33 19.56 -21.27
CA ALA A 7 24.89 19.36 -21.25
C ALA A 7 24.33 19.04 -19.86
N TYR A 8 25.09 18.35 -18.99
CA TYR A 8 24.68 18.06 -17.62
C TYR A 8 24.75 19.31 -16.74
N LEU A 9 25.76 20.16 -16.95
CA LEU A 9 25.91 21.43 -16.23
C LEU A 9 24.84 22.44 -16.64
N GLU A 10 24.47 22.50 -17.92
CA GLU A 10 23.33 23.31 -18.40
C GLU A 10 22.04 22.88 -17.71
N LEU A 11 21.75 21.57 -17.67
CA LEU A 11 20.54 21.03 -17.04
C LEU A 11 20.48 21.27 -15.53
N LEU A 12 21.65 21.25 -14.86
CA LEU A 12 21.74 21.64 -13.45
C LEU A 12 21.52 23.14 -13.25
N SER A 13 22.02 23.99 -14.15
CA SER A 13 21.85 25.45 -14.05
C SER A 13 20.39 25.89 -14.19
N GLU A 14 19.54 25.11 -14.89
CA GLU A 14 18.09 25.34 -14.94
C GLU A 14 17.42 25.16 -13.57
N LYS A 15 17.87 24.19 -12.77
CA LYS A 15 17.31 23.90 -11.44
C LYS A 15 17.97 24.70 -10.33
N TYR A 16 19.26 24.98 -10.45
CA TYR A 16 20.09 25.66 -9.45
C TYR A 16 20.85 26.84 -10.09
N PRO A 17 20.16 27.97 -10.33
CA PRO A 17 20.69 29.06 -11.16
C PRO A 17 21.81 29.87 -10.49
N ASN A 18 22.04 29.71 -9.19
CA ASN A 18 23.05 30.45 -8.45
C ASN A 18 23.69 29.62 -7.32
N GLU A 19 24.83 30.09 -6.83
CA GLU A 19 25.58 29.42 -5.75
C GLU A 19 24.73 29.15 -4.51
N ALA A 20 23.89 30.11 -4.09
CA ALA A 20 23.04 29.94 -2.92
C ALA A 20 22.03 28.78 -3.09
N SER A 21 21.44 28.62 -4.29
CA SER A 21 20.52 27.51 -4.58
C SER A 21 21.21 26.15 -4.57
N VAL A 22 22.43 26.07 -5.10
CA VAL A 22 23.25 24.85 -5.08
C VAL A 22 23.63 24.52 -3.64
N MET A 23 24.15 25.48 -2.88
CA MET A 23 24.57 25.28 -1.49
C MET A 23 23.40 24.89 -0.60
N SER A 24 22.24 25.52 -0.78
CA SER A 24 21.02 25.17 -0.04
C SER A 24 20.60 23.73 -0.31
N GLU A 25 20.68 23.25 -1.55
CA GLU A 25 20.31 21.87 -1.87
C GLU A 25 21.35 20.86 -1.38
N ILE A 26 22.64 21.18 -1.44
CA ILE A 26 23.69 20.34 -0.86
C ILE A 26 23.44 20.17 0.65
N ILE A 27 23.23 21.26 1.38
CA ILE A 27 22.94 21.23 2.82
C ILE A 27 21.66 20.42 3.10
N ASN A 28 20.62 20.59 2.28
CA ASN A 28 19.37 19.83 2.40
C ASN A 28 19.60 18.32 2.22
N LEU A 29 20.34 17.92 1.18
CA LEU A 29 20.65 16.52 0.92
C LEU A 29 21.55 15.90 1.99
N GLU A 30 22.56 16.63 2.47
CA GLU A 30 23.41 16.21 3.60
C GLU A 30 22.59 16.01 4.88
N ALA A 31 21.67 16.92 5.17
CA ALA A 31 20.76 16.79 6.32
C ALA A 31 19.82 15.59 6.17
N ILE A 32 19.32 15.30 4.96
CA ILE A 32 18.50 14.11 4.69
C ILE A 32 19.32 12.83 4.87
N LEU A 33 20.58 12.80 4.42
CA LEU A 33 21.48 11.64 4.59
C LEU A 33 21.83 11.38 6.06
N ALA A 34 21.76 12.40 6.92
CA ALA A 34 21.97 12.26 8.35
C ALA A 34 20.75 11.67 9.09
N LEU A 35 19.58 11.57 8.45
CA LEU A 35 18.41 10.94 9.06
C LEU A 35 18.61 9.43 9.23
N PRO A 36 18.00 8.81 10.27
CA PRO A 36 17.97 7.37 10.39
C PRO A 36 17.37 6.72 9.14
N LYS A 37 17.88 5.56 8.75
CA LYS A 37 17.31 4.79 7.64
C LYS A 37 15.82 4.52 7.88
N GLY A 38 15.02 4.77 6.85
CA GLY A 38 13.60 4.46 6.84
C GLY A 38 13.31 2.96 6.95
N THR A 39 12.09 2.61 7.35
CA THR A 39 11.64 1.21 7.41
C THR A 39 11.38 0.69 5.99
N GLU A 40 12.09 -0.37 5.61
CA GLU A 40 11.87 -1.10 4.35
C GLU A 40 10.91 -2.27 4.63
N HIS A 41 9.80 -2.35 3.92
CA HIS A 41 8.79 -3.40 4.10
C HIS A 41 8.80 -4.34 2.90
N PHE A 42 9.14 -5.61 3.11
CA PHE A 42 9.17 -6.62 2.06
C PHE A 42 7.95 -7.53 2.18
N ILE A 43 7.24 -7.75 1.06
CA ILE A 43 6.13 -8.69 0.97
C ILE A 43 6.34 -9.61 -0.25
N SER A 44 6.02 -10.89 -0.12
CA SER A 44 6.11 -11.90 -1.19
C SER A 44 4.87 -12.80 -1.16
N ASP A 45 4.70 -13.58 -2.23
CA ASP A 45 3.69 -14.65 -2.32
C ASP A 45 2.25 -14.17 -2.06
N LEU A 46 1.87 -13.05 -2.67
CA LEU A 46 0.57 -12.40 -2.45
C LEU A 46 -0.58 -13.24 -3.00
N HIS A 47 -0.40 -13.82 -4.19
CA HIS A 47 -1.26 -14.84 -4.78
C HIS A 47 -2.76 -14.55 -4.70
N GLY A 48 -3.21 -13.34 -5.03
CA GLY A 48 -4.63 -12.99 -5.03
C GLY A 48 -5.33 -13.02 -3.66
N GLU A 49 -4.59 -13.17 -2.55
CA GLU A 49 -5.11 -13.21 -1.17
C GLU A 49 -5.31 -11.78 -0.61
N PHE A 50 -6.30 -11.07 -1.16
CA PHE A 50 -6.51 -9.64 -0.88
C PHE A 50 -6.59 -9.30 0.61
N GLU A 51 -7.40 -10.03 1.39
CA GLU A 51 -7.58 -9.72 2.82
C GLU A 51 -6.28 -9.88 3.63
N ALA A 52 -5.47 -10.88 3.30
CA ALA A 52 -4.17 -11.09 3.93
C ALA A 52 -3.21 -9.95 3.59
N VAL A 53 -3.13 -9.57 2.30
CA VAL A 53 -2.29 -8.46 1.85
C VAL A 53 -2.73 -7.14 2.48
N ARG A 54 -4.04 -6.86 2.50
CA ARG A 54 -4.63 -5.69 3.15
C ARG A 54 -4.24 -5.63 4.63
N HIS A 55 -4.31 -6.77 5.34
CA HIS A 55 -3.89 -6.85 6.73
C HIS A 55 -2.39 -6.60 6.94
N ILE A 56 -1.54 -7.18 6.10
CA ILE A 56 -0.08 -7.00 6.15
C ILE A 56 0.30 -5.52 5.94
N LEU A 57 -0.34 -4.87 4.97
CA LEU A 57 -0.12 -3.44 4.69
C LEU A 57 -0.64 -2.56 5.83
N ASN A 58 -1.86 -2.82 6.32
CA ASN A 58 -2.43 -2.05 7.42
C ASN A 58 -1.67 -2.20 8.74
N SER A 59 -1.13 -3.39 9.02
CA SER A 59 -0.31 -3.64 10.21
C SER A 59 1.16 -3.25 10.04
N CYS A 60 1.59 -2.95 8.81
CA CYS A 60 2.98 -2.73 8.44
C CYS A 60 3.87 -3.88 8.93
N SER A 61 3.42 -5.12 8.75
CA SER A 61 4.07 -6.34 9.30
C SER A 61 4.40 -6.26 10.79
N GLY A 62 3.50 -5.65 11.58
CA GLY A 62 3.63 -5.55 13.03
C GLY A 62 4.48 -4.38 13.54
N VAL A 63 5.05 -3.55 12.64
CA VAL A 63 5.82 -2.35 13.04
C VAL A 63 4.97 -1.39 13.86
N ILE A 64 3.69 -1.23 13.52
CA ILE A 64 2.79 -0.35 14.28
C ILE A 64 2.59 -0.87 15.69
N LEU A 65 2.36 -2.18 15.87
CA LEU A 65 2.22 -2.80 17.19
C LEU A 65 3.47 -2.61 18.04
N GLU A 66 4.66 -2.76 17.46
CA GLU A 66 5.93 -2.52 18.15
C GLU A 66 6.01 -1.09 18.68
N LYS A 67 5.66 -0.09 17.86
CA LYS A 67 5.73 1.34 18.25
C LYS A 67 4.64 1.73 19.25
N VAL A 68 3.43 1.22 19.07
CA VAL A 68 2.33 1.40 20.03
C VAL A 68 2.71 0.83 21.39
N LYS A 69 3.28 -0.39 21.44
CA LYS A 69 3.74 -1.00 22.69
C LYS A 69 4.85 -0.18 23.35
N ALA A 70 5.86 0.21 22.57
CA ALA A 70 6.98 1.01 23.08
C ALA A 70 6.53 2.34 23.71
N LEU A 71 5.48 2.96 23.17
CA LEU A 71 4.97 4.25 23.65
C LEU A 71 3.97 4.13 24.81
N PHE A 72 3.06 3.15 24.74
CA PHE A 72 1.87 3.14 25.59
C PHE A 72 1.72 1.93 26.50
N GLU A 73 2.40 0.81 26.24
CA GLU A 73 2.25 -0.40 27.07
C GLU A 73 2.55 -0.17 28.56
N PRO A 74 3.57 0.63 28.95
CA PRO A 74 3.82 0.93 30.36
C PRO A 74 2.69 1.67 31.07
N THR A 75 1.84 2.40 30.33
CA THR A 75 0.80 3.28 30.90
C THR A 75 -0.60 2.71 30.71
N LEU A 76 -0.91 2.14 29.54
CA LEU A 76 -2.24 1.65 29.17
C LEU A 76 -2.37 0.13 29.30
N GLY A 77 -1.25 -0.60 29.31
CA GLY A 77 -1.22 -2.06 29.30
C GLY A 77 -1.48 -2.68 27.92
N GLN A 78 -1.27 -4.00 27.84
CA GLN A 78 -1.26 -4.73 26.57
C GLN A 78 -2.61 -4.67 25.83
N LYS A 79 -3.73 -4.80 26.54
CA LYS A 79 -5.07 -4.87 25.92
C LYS A 79 -5.40 -3.58 25.16
N ALA A 80 -5.22 -2.43 25.80
CA ALA A 80 -5.45 -1.12 25.19
C ALA A 80 -4.54 -0.87 23.98
N CYS A 81 -3.29 -1.33 24.03
CA CYS A 81 -2.39 -1.26 22.86
C CYS A 81 -2.93 -2.05 21.66
N HIS A 82 -3.52 -3.23 21.88
CA HIS A 82 -4.11 -4.02 20.79
C HIS A 82 -5.39 -3.35 20.25
N GLU A 83 -6.21 -2.76 21.12
CA GLU A 83 -7.38 -2.00 20.70
C GLU A 83 -7.01 -0.77 19.85
N LEU A 84 -5.96 -0.03 20.24
CA LEU A 84 -5.43 1.08 19.46
C LEU A 84 -4.86 0.61 18.11
N CYS A 85 -4.17 -0.52 18.07
CA CYS A 85 -3.69 -1.11 16.81
C CYS A 85 -4.85 -1.49 15.90
N SER A 86 -5.90 -2.14 16.42
CA SER A 86 -7.09 -2.48 15.64
C SER A 86 -7.73 -1.24 15.02
N LEU A 87 -7.83 -0.13 15.78
CA LEU A 87 -8.29 1.15 15.25
C LEU A 87 -7.39 1.67 14.12
N ILE A 88 -6.06 1.61 14.28
CA ILE A 88 -5.12 2.08 13.25
C ILE A 88 -5.24 1.23 11.97
N TYR A 89 -5.47 -0.08 12.12
CA TYR A 89 -5.55 -1.01 11.00
C TYR A 89 -6.86 -0.81 10.23
N TYR A 90 -7.97 -0.68 10.94
CA TYR A 90 -9.33 -0.67 10.39
C TYR A 90 -10.19 0.44 11.03
N PRO A 91 -9.87 1.71 10.77
CA PRO A 91 -10.46 2.84 11.49
C PRO A 91 -11.97 2.95 11.26
N ALA A 92 -12.41 2.84 10.01
CA ALA A 92 -13.83 2.95 9.65
C ALA A 92 -14.66 1.84 10.30
N GLU A 93 -14.16 0.59 10.27
CA GLU A 93 -14.84 -0.56 10.86
C GLU A 93 -14.93 -0.45 12.39
N VAL A 94 -13.83 -0.08 13.05
CA VAL A 94 -13.77 0.04 14.52
C VAL A 94 -14.61 1.21 15.03
N LEU A 95 -14.57 2.36 14.35
CA LEU A 95 -15.35 3.55 14.73
C LEU A 95 -16.86 3.31 14.52
N ALA A 96 -17.24 2.65 13.42
CA ALA A 96 -18.63 2.26 13.17
C ALA A 96 -19.15 1.29 14.25
N GLU A 97 -18.33 0.32 14.66
CA GLU A 97 -18.68 -0.61 15.73
C GLU A 97 -18.85 0.10 17.08
N LYS A 98 -17.91 0.99 17.44
CA LYS A 98 -17.99 1.78 18.68
C LYS A 98 -19.21 2.69 18.70
N LYS A 99 -19.56 3.30 17.57
CA LYS A 99 -20.79 4.09 17.42
C LYS A 99 -22.03 3.24 17.65
N ARG A 100 -22.06 2.03 17.09
CA ARG A 100 -23.18 1.08 17.25
C ARG A 100 -23.36 0.64 18.71
N CYS A 101 -22.25 0.43 19.43
CA CYS A 101 -22.26 0.02 20.83
C CYS A 101 -22.45 1.20 21.83
N GLY A 102 -22.52 2.44 21.35
CA GLY A 102 -22.63 3.62 22.22
C GLY A 102 -21.36 3.95 22.99
N GLU A 103 -20.21 3.43 22.56
CA GLU A 103 -18.90 3.62 23.20
C GLU A 103 -18.10 4.79 22.60
N LEU A 104 -18.62 5.44 21.57
CA LEU A 104 -17.97 6.56 20.90
C LEU A 104 -18.26 7.88 21.64
N SER A 105 -17.69 8.04 22.83
CA SER A 105 -17.81 9.27 23.63
C SER A 105 -16.80 10.33 23.20
N ASP A 106 -17.08 11.60 23.54
CA ASP A 106 -16.14 12.71 23.31
C ASP A 106 -14.80 12.48 24.02
N GLU A 107 -14.83 11.89 25.22
CA GLU A 107 -13.64 11.53 25.98
C GLU A 107 -12.80 10.47 25.23
N TYR A 108 -13.45 9.46 24.65
CA TYR A 108 -12.78 8.45 23.84
C TYR A 108 -12.14 9.07 22.60
N LEU A 109 -12.88 9.92 21.87
CA LEU A 109 -12.39 10.61 20.68
C LEU A 109 -11.17 11.50 21.00
N ARG A 110 -11.27 12.32 22.06
CA ARG A 110 -10.19 13.21 22.50
C ARG A 110 -8.94 12.43 22.89
N THR A 111 -9.10 11.38 23.69
CA THR A 111 -8.01 10.50 24.11
C THR A 111 -7.34 9.82 22.91
N THR A 112 -8.15 9.32 21.98
CA THR A 112 -7.67 8.67 20.75
C THR A 112 -6.86 9.61 19.88
N ILE A 113 -7.32 10.85 19.67
CA ILE A 113 -6.57 11.87 18.91
C ILE A 113 -5.20 12.11 19.53
N VAL A 114 -5.12 12.28 20.86
CA VAL A 114 -3.84 12.52 21.56
C VAL A 114 -2.89 11.32 21.44
N GLN A 115 -3.41 10.10 21.54
CA GLN A 115 -2.63 8.87 21.36
C GLN A 115 -2.08 8.75 19.93
N LEU A 116 -2.92 9.00 18.92
CA LEU A 116 -2.51 8.93 17.51
C LEU A 116 -1.51 10.03 17.16
N TYR A 117 -1.71 11.25 17.66
CA TYR A 117 -0.74 12.34 17.55
C TYR A 117 0.62 11.92 18.12
N SER A 118 0.65 11.42 19.36
CA SER A 118 1.91 11.03 20.02
C SER A 118 2.66 9.93 19.25
N LEU A 119 1.91 8.97 18.68
CA LEU A 119 2.48 7.92 17.85
C LEU A 119 3.00 8.46 16.50
N ALA A 120 2.22 9.31 15.83
CA ALA A 120 2.60 9.95 14.58
C ALA A 120 3.87 10.79 14.76
N ASP A 121 3.93 11.57 15.84
CA ASP A 121 5.09 12.37 16.22
C ASP A 121 6.35 11.52 16.44
N MET A 122 6.25 10.40 17.18
CA MET A 122 7.34 9.44 17.32
C MET A 122 7.84 8.95 15.95
N LEU A 123 6.92 8.51 15.08
CA LEU A 123 7.25 7.98 13.75
C LEU A 123 7.83 9.05 12.82
N SER A 124 7.40 10.31 12.97
CA SER A 124 7.83 11.45 12.17
C SER A 124 9.30 11.81 12.36
N SER A 125 9.91 11.41 13.49
CA SER A 125 11.32 11.72 13.83
C SER A 125 12.35 11.26 12.79
N LYS A 126 12.00 10.28 11.95
CA LYS A 126 12.85 9.76 10.86
C LYS A 126 12.73 10.54 9.55
N TYR A 127 11.92 11.60 9.54
CA TYR A 127 11.55 12.33 8.33
C TYR A 127 11.81 13.83 8.50
N THR A 128 12.10 14.52 7.40
CA THR A 128 12.06 15.98 7.39
C THR A 128 10.62 16.48 7.50
N ARG A 129 10.41 17.69 8.02
CA ARG A 129 9.08 18.32 8.11
C ARG A 129 8.36 18.35 6.76
N ALA A 130 9.08 18.72 5.70
CA ALA A 130 8.54 18.72 4.35
C ALA A 130 8.11 17.31 3.88
N SER A 131 8.81 16.26 4.31
CA SER A 131 8.46 14.88 3.98
C SER A 131 7.21 14.41 4.72
N VAL A 132 7.04 14.81 5.98
CA VAL A 132 5.82 14.53 6.76
C VAL A 132 4.63 15.23 6.13
N ARG A 133 4.74 16.53 5.83
CA ARG A 133 3.68 17.33 5.20
C ARG A 133 3.18 16.72 3.88
N LYS A 134 4.08 16.23 3.03
CA LYS A 134 3.72 15.55 1.75
C LYS A 134 2.92 14.24 1.93
N ARG A 135 2.90 13.67 3.14
CA ARG A 135 2.15 12.43 3.47
C ARG A 135 0.78 12.71 4.09
N ILE A 136 0.56 13.91 4.61
CA ILE A 136 -0.72 14.34 5.19
C ILE A 136 -1.76 14.48 4.07
N PRO A 137 -3.01 14.03 4.27
CA PRO A 137 -4.11 14.26 3.33
C PRO A 137 -4.35 15.76 3.10
N LEU A 138 -4.57 16.18 1.84
CA LEU A 138 -4.68 17.60 1.48
C LEU A 138 -5.84 18.32 2.19
N ASN A 139 -6.95 17.63 2.41
CA ASN A 139 -8.11 18.12 3.15
C ASN A 139 -7.86 18.29 4.66
N MET A 140 -6.75 17.74 5.16
CA MET A 140 -6.39 17.72 6.58
C MET A 140 -5.04 18.39 6.87
N ASP A 141 -4.43 19.04 5.86
CA ASP A 141 -3.08 19.63 5.94
C ASP A 141 -2.96 20.58 7.13
N PHE A 142 -3.92 21.50 7.29
CA PHE A 142 -3.88 22.46 8.40
C PHE A 142 -3.96 21.75 9.76
N ILE A 143 -4.98 20.94 9.99
CA ILE A 143 -5.24 20.33 11.30
C ILE A 143 -4.09 19.42 11.71
N LEU A 144 -3.69 18.48 10.85
CA LEU A 144 -2.65 17.52 11.20
C LEU A 144 -1.28 18.19 11.30
N ASN A 145 -0.93 19.16 10.45
CA ASN A 145 0.35 19.86 10.60
C ASN A 145 0.40 20.67 11.91
N GLU A 146 -0.66 21.40 12.25
CA GLU A 146 -0.68 22.21 13.47
C GLU A 146 -0.57 21.33 14.71
N LEU A 147 -1.30 20.20 14.76
CA LEU A 147 -1.14 19.22 15.84
C LEU A 147 0.29 18.65 15.89
N MET A 148 0.89 18.32 14.72
CA MET A 148 2.23 17.73 14.61
C MET A 148 3.40 18.69 14.89
N HIS A 149 3.23 20.00 14.77
CA HIS A 149 4.32 20.99 14.80
C HIS A 149 4.69 21.53 16.19
N THR A 150 4.19 20.91 17.26
CA THR A 150 4.28 21.48 18.62
C THR A 150 5.56 21.14 19.39
N LYS A 151 6.52 20.39 18.82
CA LYS A 151 7.79 20.14 19.51
C LYS A 151 8.71 21.36 19.58
N SER A 152 8.68 22.02 20.72
CA SER A 152 9.90 22.45 21.40
C SER A 152 9.70 22.28 22.89
N SER A 153 10.68 21.69 23.57
CA SER A 153 10.80 21.57 25.03
C SER A 153 10.74 22.91 25.81
N ASP A 154 10.49 24.02 25.11
CA ASP A 154 10.17 25.37 25.58
C ASP A 154 8.79 25.80 25.01
N GLU A 155 7.74 25.02 25.25
CA GLU A 155 6.38 25.46 24.88
C GLU A 155 5.97 26.64 25.77
N SER A 156 5.69 27.79 25.16
CA SER A 156 4.93 28.85 25.83
C SER A 156 3.53 28.33 26.14
N GLU A 157 2.94 28.79 27.26
CA GLU A 157 1.55 28.44 27.64
C GLU A 157 0.56 28.70 26.49
N ASP A 158 0.83 29.72 25.67
CA ASP A 158 0.02 30.08 24.50
C ASP A 158 -0.12 28.94 23.47
N LYS A 159 0.93 28.15 23.24
CA LYS A 159 0.88 27.04 22.28
C LYS A 159 0.06 25.86 22.79
N LYS A 160 0.16 25.56 24.10
CA LYS A 160 -0.68 24.53 24.74
C LYS A 160 -2.15 24.92 24.68
N PHE A 161 -2.44 26.18 25.01
CA PHE A 161 -3.79 26.73 24.91
C PHE A 161 -4.33 26.64 23.47
N PHE A 162 -3.53 27.00 22.47
CA PHE A 162 -3.93 26.87 21.07
C PHE A 162 -4.23 25.42 20.68
N HIS A 163 -3.41 24.46 21.11
CA HIS A 163 -3.61 23.04 20.82
C HIS A 163 -4.90 22.49 21.47
N GLU A 164 -5.15 22.86 22.73
CA GLU A 164 -6.40 22.52 23.41
C GLU A 164 -7.61 23.14 22.69
N ALA A 165 -7.53 24.42 22.32
CA ALA A 165 -8.58 25.10 21.56
C ALA A 165 -8.82 24.46 20.18
N LEU A 166 -7.76 23.99 19.51
CA LEU A 166 -7.88 23.29 18.23
C LEU A 166 -8.61 21.96 18.40
N ILE A 167 -8.23 21.16 19.41
CA ILE A 167 -8.94 19.91 19.73
C ILE A 167 -10.40 20.20 20.06
N ASP A 168 -10.68 21.20 20.89
CA ASP A 168 -12.05 21.55 21.28
C ASP A 168 -12.86 22.02 20.06
N SER A 169 -12.24 22.75 19.12
CA SER A 169 -12.88 23.11 17.84
C SER A 169 -13.20 21.89 16.98
N ILE A 170 -12.30 20.90 16.91
CA ILE A 170 -12.54 19.64 16.17
C ILE A 170 -13.73 18.89 16.77
N MET A 171 -13.82 18.85 18.10
CA MET A 171 -14.92 18.21 18.82
C MET A 171 -16.25 18.93 18.57
N ASN A 172 -16.27 20.27 18.71
CA ASN A 172 -17.48 21.08 18.55
C ASN A 172 -18.07 21.00 17.12
N GLU A 173 -17.21 20.88 16.11
CA GLU A 173 -17.62 20.72 14.70
C GLU A 173 -17.94 19.26 14.33
N ASN A 174 -17.89 18.33 15.30
CA ASN A 174 -18.09 16.88 15.10
C ASN A 174 -17.14 16.26 14.05
N TYR A 175 -15.91 16.75 13.94
CA TYR A 175 -14.94 16.33 12.91
C TYR A 175 -13.87 15.35 13.43
N ALA A 176 -14.05 14.85 14.65
CA ALA A 176 -13.07 14.01 15.33
C ALA A 176 -12.84 12.65 14.64
N VAL A 177 -13.88 12.08 14.02
CA VAL A 177 -13.81 10.79 13.33
C VAL A 177 -12.90 10.89 12.11
N GLU A 178 -13.08 11.93 11.30
CA GLU A 178 -12.30 12.21 10.11
C GLU A 178 -10.84 12.52 10.46
N VAL A 179 -10.60 13.23 11.56
CA VAL A 179 -9.25 13.50 12.08
C VAL A 179 -8.58 12.20 12.53
N ILE A 180 -9.29 11.31 13.23
CA ILE A 180 -8.77 9.99 13.61
C ILE A 180 -8.40 9.18 12.37
N GLU A 181 -9.30 9.06 11.39
CA GLU A 181 -9.04 8.36 10.13
C GLU A 181 -7.78 8.91 9.42
N ALA A 182 -7.68 10.23 9.30
CA ALA A 182 -6.51 10.89 8.70
C ALA A 182 -5.21 10.60 9.46
N PHE A 183 -5.25 10.59 10.80
CA PHE A 183 -4.08 10.22 11.60
C PHE A 183 -3.69 8.75 11.41
N THR A 184 -4.64 7.83 11.37
CA THR A 184 -4.33 6.41 11.13
C THR A 184 -3.70 6.20 9.75
N GLU A 185 -4.16 6.92 8.72
CA GLU A 185 -3.56 6.91 7.39
C GLU A 185 -2.13 7.48 7.42
N LEU A 186 -1.93 8.61 8.10
CA LEU A 186 -0.62 9.22 8.28
C LEU A 186 0.36 8.28 9.01
N ILE A 187 -0.09 7.64 10.10
CA ILE A 187 0.71 6.67 10.87
C ILE A 187 1.17 5.53 9.97
N LYS A 188 0.27 4.92 9.17
CA LYS A 188 0.61 3.86 8.22
C LYS A 188 1.66 4.32 7.21
N LYS A 189 1.51 5.54 6.66
CA LYS A 189 2.48 6.15 5.73
C LYS A 189 3.83 6.54 6.34
N LEU A 190 3.89 6.74 7.66
CA LEU A 190 5.14 7.05 8.38
C LEU A 190 5.83 5.78 8.89
N ALA A 191 5.07 4.73 9.21
CA ALA A 191 5.58 3.46 9.70
C ALA A 191 6.46 2.75 8.66
N VAL A 192 6.07 2.80 7.38
CA VAL A 192 6.80 2.22 6.25
C VAL A 192 7.31 3.33 5.35
N TYR A 193 8.63 3.37 5.15
CA TYR A 193 9.26 4.33 4.25
C TYR A 193 9.05 3.92 2.80
N ARG A 194 9.33 2.65 2.49
CA ARG A 194 9.24 2.05 1.15
C ARG A 194 8.73 0.62 1.25
N LEU A 195 7.90 0.25 0.28
CA LEU A 195 7.32 -1.08 0.11
C LEU A 195 8.02 -1.79 -1.06
N HIS A 196 8.46 -3.01 -0.81
CA HIS A 196 9.07 -3.91 -1.78
C HIS A 196 8.16 -5.11 -1.99
N VAL A 197 7.62 -5.27 -3.20
CA VAL A 197 6.79 -6.42 -3.57
C VAL A 197 7.64 -7.39 -4.36
N LEU A 198 7.83 -8.59 -3.82
CA LEU A 198 8.63 -9.67 -4.40
C LEU A 198 7.73 -10.61 -5.20
N GLY A 199 7.03 -10.03 -6.16
CA GLY A 199 6.28 -10.74 -7.19
C GLY A 199 5.12 -11.60 -6.69
N ASP A 200 4.60 -12.35 -7.65
CA ASP A 200 3.52 -13.32 -7.47
C ASP A 200 2.27 -12.68 -6.86
N ILE A 201 1.85 -11.56 -7.45
CA ILE A 201 0.60 -10.85 -7.13
C ILE A 201 -0.60 -11.70 -7.54
N TYR A 202 -0.49 -12.36 -8.70
CA TYR A 202 -1.57 -13.10 -9.33
C TYR A 202 -1.56 -14.60 -9.00
N ASP A 203 -2.66 -15.25 -9.38
CA ASP A 203 -2.97 -16.67 -9.26
C ASP A 203 -3.24 -17.16 -7.82
N ARG A 204 -3.95 -18.30 -7.72
CA ARG A 204 -4.41 -19.01 -6.50
C ARG A 204 -5.53 -18.35 -5.68
N GLY A 205 -5.47 -17.05 -5.45
CA GLY A 205 -6.51 -16.30 -4.75
C GLY A 205 -7.54 -15.67 -5.69
N HIS A 206 -8.62 -15.16 -5.10
CA HIS A 206 -9.80 -14.71 -5.85
C HIS A 206 -9.79 -13.22 -6.23
N ASP A 207 -8.91 -12.40 -5.64
CA ASP A 207 -8.94 -10.95 -5.82
C ASP A 207 -7.54 -10.33 -6.00
N ALA A 208 -6.86 -10.76 -7.06
CA ALA A 208 -5.59 -10.15 -7.47
C ALA A 208 -5.76 -8.72 -7.99
N ALA A 209 -6.94 -8.38 -8.54
CA ALA A 209 -7.22 -7.04 -9.04
C ALA A 209 -7.28 -6.02 -7.90
N GLY A 210 -7.98 -6.32 -6.80
CA GLY A 210 -8.02 -5.49 -5.61
C GLY A 210 -6.64 -5.29 -4.98
N ILE A 211 -5.75 -6.31 -5.05
CA ILE A 211 -4.36 -6.15 -4.62
C ILE A 211 -3.65 -5.11 -5.48
N VAL A 212 -3.77 -5.18 -6.81
CA VAL A 212 -3.15 -4.20 -7.71
C VAL A 212 -3.66 -2.79 -7.41
N ASP A 213 -4.96 -2.61 -7.23
CA ASP A 213 -5.55 -1.31 -6.86
C ASP A 213 -4.94 -0.77 -5.55
N LEU A 214 -4.85 -1.63 -4.53
CA LEU A 214 -4.25 -1.29 -3.23
C LEU A 214 -2.76 -0.91 -3.34
N LEU A 215 -2.01 -1.60 -4.21
CA LEU A 215 -0.60 -1.29 -4.48
C LEU A 215 -0.43 0.02 -5.26
N MET A 216 -1.36 0.34 -6.17
CA MET A 216 -1.36 1.59 -6.95
C MET A 216 -1.55 2.84 -6.08
N GLU A 217 -2.18 2.71 -4.91
CA GLU A 217 -2.32 3.80 -3.94
C GLU A 217 -0.99 4.12 -3.20
N GLN A 218 0.00 3.22 -3.25
CA GLN A 218 1.26 3.37 -2.54
C GLN A 218 2.23 4.30 -3.29
N LYS A 219 2.73 5.35 -2.61
CA LYS A 219 3.61 6.35 -3.23
C LYS A 219 5.07 5.92 -3.40
N ASN A 220 5.58 5.05 -2.53
CA ASN A 220 7.00 4.66 -2.51
C ASN A 220 7.11 3.15 -2.53
N ILE A 221 6.84 2.57 -3.70
CA ILE A 221 6.79 1.14 -3.94
C ILE A 221 7.75 0.77 -5.06
N ASP A 222 8.38 -0.40 -4.94
CA ASP A 222 8.97 -1.10 -6.06
C ASP A 222 8.50 -2.55 -6.12
N ILE A 223 8.45 -3.09 -7.33
CA ILE A 223 7.90 -4.42 -7.63
C ILE A 223 8.94 -5.18 -8.45
N GLN A 224 9.35 -6.33 -7.93
CA GLN A 224 10.05 -7.36 -8.67
C GLN A 224 8.99 -8.28 -9.26
N TRP A 225 8.87 -8.36 -10.59
CA TRP A 225 7.87 -9.24 -11.22
C TRP A 225 8.22 -10.71 -11.01
N GLY A 226 7.24 -11.47 -10.49
CA GLY A 226 7.30 -12.92 -10.37
C GLY A 226 6.94 -13.62 -11.67
N ASN A 227 7.11 -14.94 -11.70
CA ASN A 227 6.76 -15.76 -12.86
C ASN A 227 5.25 -15.73 -13.15
N HIS A 228 4.42 -15.66 -12.10
CA HIS A 228 2.98 -15.53 -12.25
C HIS A 228 2.61 -14.16 -12.86
N ASP A 229 3.24 -13.08 -12.41
CA ASP A 229 2.97 -11.74 -12.94
C ASP A 229 3.38 -11.62 -14.41
N ILE A 230 4.54 -12.17 -14.79
CA ILE A 230 5.01 -12.17 -16.19
C ILE A 230 4.02 -12.91 -17.10
N LEU A 231 3.42 -14.01 -16.63
CA LEU A 231 2.40 -14.71 -17.40
C LEU A 231 1.19 -13.83 -17.69
N TRP A 232 0.70 -13.10 -16.69
CA TRP A 232 -0.41 -12.17 -16.82
C TRP A 232 -0.06 -10.98 -17.72
N ILE A 233 1.13 -10.42 -17.59
CA ILE A 233 1.63 -9.34 -18.46
C ILE A 233 1.72 -9.82 -19.92
N ALA A 234 2.28 -11.01 -20.16
CA ALA A 234 2.40 -11.58 -21.50
C ALA A 234 1.03 -11.90 -22.12
N ALA A 235 0.08 -12.38 -21.32
CA ALA A 235 -1.29 -12.60 -21.77
C ALA A 235 -1.97 -11.27 -22.14
N ALA A 236 -1.82 -10.22 -21.33
CA ALA A 236 -2.32 -8.87 -21.62
C ALA A 236 -1.66 -8.27 -22.88
N ALA A 237 -0.39 -8.59 -23.13
CA ALA A 237 0.32 -8.21 -24.36
C ALA A 237 -0.12 -9.00 -25.60
N GLY A 238 -1.04 -9.98 -25.47
CA GLY A 238 -1.64 -10.71 -26.57
C GLY A 238 -0.95 -12.02 -26.95
N SER A 239 -0.06 -12.55 -26.12
CA SER A 239 0.56 -13.87 -26.35
C SER A 239 -0.49 -14.99 -26.25
N PRO A 240 -0.82 -15.72 -27.33
CA PRO A 240 -1.86 -16.74 -27.29
C PRO A 240 -1.53 -17.88 -26.33
N ALA A 241 -0.25 -18.29 -26.26
CA ALA A 241 0.19 -19.32 -25.32
C ALA A 241 0.05 -18.86 -23.87
N SER A 242 0.45 -17.63 -23.57
CA SER A 242 0.30 -17.06 -22.23
C SER A 242 -1.17 -16.91 -21.84
N ILE A 243 -2.05 -16.51 -22.77
CA ILE A 243 -3.50 -16.47 -22.56
C ILE A 243 -4.04 -17.87 -22.24
N ALA A 244 -3.68 -18.89 -23.03
CA ALA A 244 -4.13 -20.26 -22.80
C ALA A 244 -3.62 -20.84 -21.47
N SER A 245 -2.34 -20.60 -21.15
CA SER A 245 -1.71 -20.98 -19.88
C SER A 245 -2.38 -20.31 -18.68
N LEU A 246 -2.62 -19.00 -18.75
CA LEU A 246 -3.33 -18.23 -17.74
C LEU A 246 -4.74 -18.79 -17.54
N MET A 247 -5.53 -18.94 -18.62
CA MET A 247 -6.87 -19.52 -18.54
C MET A 247 -6.84 -20.93 -17.92
N ARG A 248 -5.87 -21.77 -18.29
CA ARG A 248 -5.69 -23.11 -17.71
C ARG A 248 -5.41 -23.06 -16.22
N ILE A 249 -4.55 -22.15 -15.75
CA ILE A 249 -4.24 -21.95 -14.33
C ILE A 249 -5.50 -21.46 -13.60
N THR A 250 -6.16 -20.45 -14.13
CA THR A 250 -7.37 -19.89 -13.54
C THR A 250 -8.48 -20.94 -13.39
N ILE A 251 -8.73 -21.72 -14.44
CA ILE A 251 -9.70 -22.82 -14.41
C ILE A 251 -9.24 -23.86 -13.40
N ARG A 252 -7.98 -24.32 -13.44
CA ARG A 252 -7.47 -25.35 -12.51
C ARG A 252 -7.69 -24.99 -11.03
N TYR A 253 -7.43 -23.74 -10.65
CA TYR A 253 -7.57 -23.28 -9.27
C TYR A 253 -8.98 -22.74 -8.96
N LYS A 254 -9.93 -22.81 -9.89
CA LYS A 254 -11.32 -22.31 -9.72
C LYS A 254 -11.37 -20.82 -9.37
N ILE A 255 -10.44 -20.03 -9.89
CA ILE A 255 -10.34 -18.58 -9.68
C ILE A 255 -10.89 -17.80 -10.89
N THR A 256 -11.90 -18.35 -11.59
CA THR A 256 -12.48 -17.73 -12.80
C THR A 256 -13.14 -16.39 -12.53
N ASP A 257 -13.48 -16.11 -11.27
CA ASP A 257 -13.97 -14.83 -10.81
C ASP A 257 -13.01 -13.67 -11.13
N THR A 258 -11.68 -13.89 -11.07
CA THR A 258 -10.70 -12.88 -11.45
C THR A 258 -10.89 -12.47 -12.92
N LEU A 259 -11.17 -13.42 -13.81
CA LEU A 259 -11.42 -13.14 -15.23
C LEU A 259 -12.79 -12.52 -15.45
N GLU A 260 -13.86 -13.13 -14.92
CA GLU A 260 -15.23 -12.75 -15.24
C GLU A 260 -15.69 -11.49 -14.50
N LYS A 261 -15.42 -11.40 -13.19
CA LYS A 261 -15.88 -10.29 -12.35
C LYS A 261 -14.93 -9.11 -12.38
N SER A 262 -13.63 -9.36 -12.24
CA SER A 262 -12.65 -8.26 -12.14
C SER A 262 -12.29 -7.69 -13.50
N TYR A 263 -12.01 -8.56 -14.48
CA TYR A 263 -11.61 -8.13 -15.83
C TYR A 263 -12.73 -8.16 -16.88
N GLY A 264 -13.93 -8.65 -16.56
CA GLY A 264 -15.06 -8.69 -17.49
C GLY A 264 -14.89 -9.65 -18.67
N ILE A 265 -13.98 -10.62 -18.57
CA ILE A 265 -13.67 -11.59 -19.63
C ILE A 265 -14.64 -12.77 -19.53
N SER A 266 -15.60 -12.82 -20.46
CA SER A 266 -16.62 -13.88 -20.45
C SER A 266 -16.07 -15.25 -20.86
N MET A 267 -16.34 -16.27 -20.04
CA MET A 267 -15.99 -17.66 -20.34
C MET A 267 -16.94 -18.36 -21.31
N ARG A 268 -18.07 -17.73 -21.68
CA ARG A 268 -19.16 -18.33 -22.46
C ARG A 268 -18.68 -19.01 -23.74
N LYS A 269 -17.85 -18.34 -24.53
CA LYS A 269 -17.34 -18.90 -25.79
C LYS A 269 -16.54 -20.20 -25.59
N LEU A 270 -15.80 -20.30 -24.49
CA LEU A 270 -15.06 -21.52 -24.17
C LEU A 270 -16.03 -22.64 -23.74
N LEU A 271 -17.05 -22.31 -22.95
CA LEU A 271 -18.07 -23.26 -22.53
C LEU A 271 -18.88 -23.79 -23.73
N ASP A 272 -19.29 -22.91 -24.64
CA ASP A 272 -20.01 -23.27 -25.86
C ASP A 272 -19.16 -24.20 -26.74
N PHE A 273 -17.87 -23.89 -26.91
CA PHE A 273 -16.91 -24.73 -27.62
C PHE A 273 -16.78 -26.12 -26.96
N CYS A 274 -16.70 -26.19 -25.63
CA CYS A 274 -16.62 -27.46 -24.93
C CYS A 274 -17.89 -28.29 -25.14
N ALA A 275 -19.06 -27.68 -25.00
CA ALA A 275 -20.33 -28.35 -25.20
C ALA A 275 -20.48 -28.90 -26.63
N GLU A 276 -20.03 -28.15 -27.64
CA GLU A 276 -20.09 -28.58 -29.04
C GLU A 276 -19.10 -29.71 -29.35
N VAL A 277 -17.84 -29.61 -28.88
CA VAL A 277 -16.76 -30.53 -29.28
C VAL A 277 -16.63 -31.74 -28.37
N TYR A 278 -16.86 -31.57 -27.07
CA TYR A 278 -16.69 -32.61 -26.04
C TYR A 278 -18.03 -33.16 -25.53
N GLY A 279 -19.16 -32.53 -25.89
CA GLY A 279 -20.51 -32.97 -25.50
C GLY A 279 -20.94 -32.54 -24.10
N ASP A 280 -20.09 -31.84 -23.36
CA ASP A 280 -20.38 -31.22 -22.07
C ASP A 280 -19.48 -29.99 -21.82
N ALA A 281 -19.78 -29.23 -20.77
CA ALA A 281 -19.01 -28.05 -20.37
C ALA A 281 -18.73 -28.04 -18.86
N ASN A 282 -18.59 -29.24 -18.28
CA ASN A 282 -18.23 -29.37 -16.88
C ASN A 282 -16.78 -28.90 -16.64
N HIS A 283 -16.42 -28.69 -15.37
CA HIS A 283 -15.11 -28.17 -15.00
C HIS A 283 -13.93 -28.98 -15.56
N ASP A 284 -14.01 -30.31 -15.50
CA ASP A 284 -12.93 -31.20 -15.94
C ASP A 284 -12.80 -31.18 -17.47
N THR A 285 -13.91 -31.12 -18.21
CA THR A 285 -13.91 -30.98 -19.66
C THR A 285 -13.31 -29.66 -20.09
N VAL A 286 -13.73 -28.55 -19.47
CA VAL A 286 -13.21 -27.22 -19.78
C VAL A 286 -11.71 -27.15 -19.50
N LYS A 287 -11.27 -27.73 -18.37
CA LYS A 287 -9.85 -27.88 -18.02
C LYS A 287 -9.09 -28.74 -19.04
N GLN A 288 -9.68 -29.83 -19.52
CA GLN A 288 -9.07 -30.69 -20.54
C GLN A 288 -8.93 -29.93 -21.87
N ALA A 289 -9.99 -29.27 -22.32
CA ALA A 289 -10.02 -28.51 -23.57
C ALA A 289 -8.94 -27.41 -23.59
N ILE A 290 -8.89 -26.58 -22.54
CA ILE A 290 -7.87 -25.51 -22.45
C ILE A 290 -6.46 -26.08 -22.34
N THR A 291 -6.26 -27.22 -21.67
CA THR A 291 -4.94 -27.88 -21.58
C THR A 291 -4.45 -28.35 -22.94
N VAL A 292 -5.33 -28.91 -23.77
CA VAL A 292 -4.97 -29.32 -25.14
C VAL A 292 -4.62 -28.11 -26.01
N LEU A 293 -5.35 -27.00 -25.87
CA LEU A 293 -5.04 -25.76 -26.58
C LEU A 293 -3.69 -25.17 -26.16
N ASP A 294 -3.44 -25.11 -24.85
CA ASP A 294 -2.19 -24.62 -24.26
C ASP A 294 -0.99 -25.41 -24.79
N PHE A 295 -1.01 -26.75 -24.70
CA PHE A 295 0.07 -27.59 -25.20
C PHE A 295 0.32 -27.45 -26.71
N LYS A 296 -0.72 -27.24 -27.52
CA LYS A 296 -0.54 -26.98 -28.95
C LYS A 296 0.18 -25.65 -29.18
N LEU A 297 -0.20 -24.61 -28.45
CA LEU A 297 0.39 -23.28 -28.56
C LEU A 297 1.84 -23.26 -28.05
N GLU A 298 2.12 -23.86 -26.90
CA GLU A 298 3.47 -24.06 -26.38
C GLU A 298 4.33 -24.86 -27.39
N GLY A 299 3.81 -25.96 -27.93
CA GLY A 299 4.51 -26.75 -28.92
C GLY A 299 4.85 -25.98 -30.20
N HIS A 300 4.01 -25.04 -30.63
CA HIS A 300 4.32 -24.14 -31.74
C HIS A 300 5.44 -23.15 -31.40
N ILE A 301 5.50 -22.66 -30.16
CA ILE A 301 6.56 -21.78 -29.69
C ILE A 301 7.89 -22.54 -29.63
N ILE A 302 7.91 -23.72 -29.01
CA ILE A 302 9.13 -24.55 -28.89
C ILE A 302 9.71 -24.86 -30.27
N LYS A 303 8.86 -25.28 -31.23
CA LYS A 303 9.30 -25.54 -32.61
C LYS A 303 9.90 -24.33 -33.33
N ARG A 304 9.49 -23.11 -32.96
CA ARG A 304 9.99 -21.86 -33.55
C ARG A 304 11.26 -21.35 -32.88
N ASN A 305 11.59 -21.85 -31.69
CA ASN A 305 12.73 -21.42 -30.89
C ASN A 305 13.58 -22.65 -30.50
N PRO A 306 14.32 -23.27 -31.44
CA PRO A 306 15.11 -24.47 -31.18
C PRO A 306 16.17 -24.31 -30.07
N GLU A 307 16.58 -23.07 -29.79
CA GLU A 307 17.50 -22.71 -28.72
C GLU A 307 16.97 -22.98 -27.30
N PHE A 308 15.66 -23.21 -27.15
CA PHE A 308 15.07 -23.61 -25.86
C PHE A 308 15.46 -25.02 -25.44
N LEU A 309 15.95 -25.86 -26.36
CA LEU A 309 16.39 -27.24 -26.11
C LEU A 309 15.28 -28.11 -25.45
N MET A 310 14.02 -27.87 -25.81
CA MET A 310 12.83 -28.61 -25.36
C MET A 310 12.19 -29.45 -26.47
#